data_AF-A0A969M440-F1
#
_entry.id   AF-A0A969M440-F1
#
_cell.length_a   1.000
_cell.length_b   1.000
_cell.length_c   1.000
_cell.angle_alpha   90.00
_cell.angle_beta   90.00
_cell.angle_gamma   90.00
#
_symmetry.space_group_name_H-M   'P 1'
#
loop_
_entity.id
_entity.type
_entity.pdbx_description
1 polymer ?
#
loop_
_entity_poly.entity_id
_entity_poly.type
_entity_poly.pdbx_seq_one_letter_code
_entity_poly.pdbx_strand_id
1 'polypeptide(L)'
;MKKAFVGGRLKRLREARGLTQIALAEALGLSASYVNQLEKNQRPLTVPVLLKVNAVFGVDVQLFSENEEARLVADLREVFADPANGEAVSLGEVKQLAADMPALGRAVVALAADPDRARWNGQSLSSGGLAQVYGFTDLDGSRPLGLPVHHRGRRGRKESRRLRLPLRCKEGHLLNACG
;
A
#
# COMPACT_ATOMS: atom_id res chain seq x y z
N MET A 1 3.88 22.79 25.01
CA MET A 1 4.64 22.15 23.92
C MET A 1 3.86 20.98 23.36
N LYS A 2 3.77 20.86 22.03
CA LYS A 2 3.00 19.82 21.32
C LYS A 2 3.67 18.46 21.54
N LYS A 3 2.90 17.40 21.86
CA LYS A 3 3.42 16.02 21.95
C LYS A 3 3.88 15.60 20.55
N ALA A 4 5.18 15.34 20.40
CA ALA A 4 5.74 14.88 19.14
C ALA A 4 5.57 13.36 19.04
N PHE A 5 4.60 12.91 18.25
CA PHE A 5 4.48 11.52 17.84
C PHE A 5 5.32 11.32 16.58
N VAL A 6 6.50 10.74 16.77
CA VAL A 6 7.56 10.65 15.76
C VAL A 6 8.10 9.22 15.62
N GLY A 7 7.42 8.25 16.22
CA GLY A 7 7.86 6.86 16.34
C GLY A 7 8.18 6.21 15.00
N GLY A 8 7.31 6.39 13.99
CA GLY A 8 7.55 5.92 12.63
C GLY A 8 8.81 6.54 12.01
N ARG A 9 9.16 7.78 12.37
CA ARG A 9 10.39 8.43 11.88
C ARG A 9 11.64 7.91 12.58
N LEU A 10 11.56 7.65 13.89
CA LEU A 10 12.64 7.01 14.64
C LEU A 10 12.91 5.59 14.10
N LYS A 11 11.85 4.83 13.82
CA LYS A 11 11.95 3.50 13.19
C LYS A 11 12.66 3.57 11.83
N ARG A 12 12.28 4.51 10.97
CA ARG A 12 12.94 4.72 9.66
C ARG A 12 14.40 5.10 9.79
N LEU A 13 14.72 5.99 10.74
CA LEU A 13 16.10 6.38 11.02
C LEU A 13 16.95 5.17 11.40
N ARG A 14 16.39 4.30 12.23
CA ARG A 14 17.02 3.05 12.66
C ARG A 14 17.25 2.10 11.49
N GLU A 15 16.23 1.87 10.69
CA GLU A 15 16.27 0.95 9.55
C GLU A 15 17.21 1.45 8.45
N ALA A 16 17.23 2.75 8.18
CA ALA A 16 18.17 3.37 7.24
C ALA A 16 19.64 3.22 7.66
N ARG A 17 19.90 3.01 8.96
CA ARG A 17 21.23 2.73 9.50
C ARG A 17 21.51 1.24 9.72
N GLY A 18 20.60 0.35 9.33
CA GLY A 18 20.75 -1.09 9.52
C GLY A 18 20.75 -1.54 10.98
N LEU A 19 20.19 -0.74 11.89
CA LEU A 19 20.24 -1.01 13.33
C LEU A 19 19.06 -1.88 13.79
N THR A 20 19.31 -2.79 14.73
CA THR A 20 18.23 -3.46 15.48
C THR A 20 17.68 -2.52 16.56
N GLN A 21 16.49 -2.80 17.10
CA GLN A 21 15.94 -2.00 18.21
C GLN A 21 16.85 -2.02 19.44
N ILE A 22 17.53 -3.15 19.69
CA ILE A 22 18.50 -3.31 20.79
C ILE A 22 19.72 -2.40 20.54
N ALA A 23 20.30 -2.44 19.34
CA ALA A 23 21.44 -1.60 18.99
C ALA A 23 21.09 -0.10 19.06
N LEU A 24 19.88 0.29 18.65
CA LEU A 24 19.41 1.67 18.83
C LEU A 24 19.27 2.03 20.31
N ALA A 25 18.74 1.13 21.13
CA ALA A 25 18.58 1.35 22.56
C ALA A 25 19.92 1.55 23.25
N GLU A 26 20.92 0.73 22.93
CA GLU A 26 22.30 0.87 23.40
C GLU A 26 22.91 2.21 22.98
N ALA A 27 22.81 2.56 21.69
CA ALA A 27 23.34 3.82 21.15
C ALA A 27 22.73 5.06 21.82
N LEU A 28 21.45 5.00 22.23
CA LEU A 28 20.76 6.09 22.91
C LEU A 28 20.85 6.02 24.45
N GLY A 29 21.42 4.96 25.02
CA GLY A 29 21.38 4.69 26.46
C GLY A 29 19.94 4.63 26.99
N LEU A 30 19.08 3.87 26.30
CA LEU A 30 17.68 3.61 26.63
C LEU A 30 17.45 2.10 26.74
N SER A 31 16.32 1.68 27.31
CA SER A 31 15.92 0.26 27.26
C SER A 31 15.27 -0.09 25.92
N ALA A 32 15.46 -1.33 25.44
CA ALA A 32 14.83 -1.82 24.21
C ALA A 32 13.29 -1.71 24.25
N SER A 33 12.68 -1.96 25.42
CA SER A 33 11.23 -1.78 25.62
C SER A 33 10.81 -0.32 25.42
N TYR A 34 11.60 0.63 25.92
CA TYR A 34 11.32 2.05 25.75
C TYR A 34 11.45 2.49 24.28
N VAL A 35 12.48 2.02 23.57
CA VAL A 35 12.61 2.24 22.12
C VAL A 35 11.40 1.68 21.35
N ASN A 36 10.98 0.44 21.63
CA ASN A 36 9.78 -0.15 21.00
C ASN A 36 8.51 0.67 21.28
N GLN A 37 8.33 1.19 22.50
CA GLN A 37 7.20 2.06 22.84
C GLN A 37 7.25 3.40 22.10
N LEU A 38 8.44 3.98 21.92
CA LEU A 38 8.65 5.20 21.14
C LEU A 38 8.33 4.95 19.67
N GLU A 39 8.86 3.88 19.06
CA GLU A 39 8.61 3.53 17.65
C GLU A 39 7.12 3.27 17.36
N LYS A 40 6.39 2.69 18.33
CA LYS A 40 4.93 2.44 18.23
C LYS A 40 4.07 3.64 18.62
N ASN A 41 4.65 4.81 18.86
CA ASN A 41 3.94 6.00 19.33
C ASN A 41 3.15 5.79 20.65
N GLN A 42 3.46 4.75 21.43
CA GLN A 42 2.84 4.48 22.74
C GLN A 42 3.37 5.44 23.81
N ARG A 43 4.62 5.92 23.63
CA ARG A 43 5.23 6.99 24.41
C ARG A 43 5.57 8.13 23.45
N PRO A 44 5.23 9.39 23.80
CA PRO A 44 5.69 10.53 23.02
C PRO A 44 7.21 10.67 23.17
N LEU A 45 7.87 11.13 22.10
CA LEU A 45 9.29 11.41 22.14
C LEU A 45 9.53 12.66 23.00
N THR A 46 10.36 12.53 24.04
CA THR A 46 10.68 13.65 24.95
C THR A 46 11.87 14.45 24.42
N VAL A 47 11.99 15.71 24.85
CA VAL A 47 13.12 16.58 24.49
C VAL A 47 14.48 15.94 24.81
N PRO A 48 14.71 15.33 25.99
CA PRO A 48 15.98 14.67 26.27
C PRO A 48 16.32 13.54 25.29
N VAL A 49 15.33 12.73 24.90
CA VAL A 49 15.55 11.63 23.93
C VAL A 49 15.87 12.21 22.54
N LEU A 50 15.18 13.27 22.15
CA LEU A 50 15.38 13.94 20.87
C LEU A 50 16.76 14.59 20.76
N LEU A 51 17.27 15.18 21.85
CA LEU A 51 18.65 15.68 21.92
C LEU A 51 19.69 14.54 21.80
N LYS A 52 19.43 13.38 22.43
CA LYS A 52 20.29 12.19 22.28
C LYS A 52 20.31 11.67 20.85
N VAL A 53 19.14 11.61 20.20
CA VAL A 53 19.03 11.19 18.79
C VAL A 53 19.82 12.14 17.88
N ASN A 54 19.71 13.46 18.10
CA ASN A 54 20.51 14.44 17.36
C ASN A 54 22.01 14.25 17.60
N ALA A 55 22.43 14.13 18.86
CA ALA A 55 23.85 13.95 19.21
C ALA A 55 24.47 12.68 18.61
N VAL A 56 23.74 11.56 18.58
CA VAL A 56 24.24 10.27 18.08
C VAL A 56 24.18 10.18 16.57
N PHE A 57 23.15 10.73 15.93
CA PHE A 57 22.88 10.51 14.52
C PHE A 57 23.03 11.76 13.64
N GLY A 58 23.34 12.93 14.22
CA GLY A 58 23.53 14.19 13.49
C GLY A 58 22.31 14.62 12.68
N VAL A 59 21.11 14.19 13.09
CA VAL A 59 19.87 14.51 12.37
C VAL A 59 19.32 15.79 12.94
N ASP A 60 19.30 16.85 12.12
CA ASP A 60 18.57 18.05 12.46
C ASP A 60 17.10 17.67 12.66
N VAL A 61 16.58 17.91 13.85
CA VAL A 61 15.21 17.61 14.20
C VAL A 61 14.23 18.48 13.39
N GLN A 62 14.69 19.57 12.77
CA GLN A 62 13.88 20.34 11.81
C GLN A 62 13.78 19.71 10.42
N LEU A 63 14.64 18.72 10.09
CA LEU A 63 14.54 17.90 8.87
C LEU A 63 13.34 16.94 8.92
N PHE A 64 12.64 16.87 10.07
CA PHE A 64 11.29 16.37 10.21
C PHE A 64 10.24 17.39 9.72
N SER A 65 10.40 17.92 8.50
CA SER A 65 9.61 19.07 8.05
C SER A 65 8.12 18.73 8.03
N GLU A 66 7.33 19.48 8.82
CA GLU A 66 5.87 19.47 8.76
C GLU A 66 5.37 19.76 7.33
N ASN A 67 6.21 20.42 6.51
CA ASN A 67 5.90 20.82 5.14
C ASN A 67 5.82 19.64 4.16
N GLU A 68 6.73 18.66 4.24
CA GLU A 68 6.67 17.49 3.35
C GLU A 68 5.48 16.60 3.69
N GLU A 69 5.21 16.40 5.00
CA GLU A 69 4.04 15.64 5.46
C GLU A 69 2.74 16.36 5.08
N ALA A 70 2.66 17.69 5.26
CA ALA A 70 1.49 18.47 4.87
C ALA A 70 1.23 18.43 3.36
N ARG A 71 2.28 18.49 2.53
CA ARG A 71 2.17 18.33 1.07
C ARG A 71 1.68 16.93 0.72
N LEU A 72 2.29 15.89 1.29
CA LEU A 72 1.87 14.51 1.04
C LEU A 72 0.42 14.27 1.49
N VAL A 73 -0.02 14.86 2.60
CA VAL A 73 -1.43 14.81 3.03
C VAL A 73 -2.33 15.51 2.02
N ALA A 74 -1.93 16.67 1.48
CA ALA A 74 -2.71 17.37 0.45
C ALA A 74 -2.84 16.52 -0.83
N ASP A 75 -1.73 15.98 -1.33
CA ASP A 75 -1.70 15.13 -2.52
C ASP A 75 -2.55 13.86 -2.33
N LEU A 76 -2.40 13.17 -1.19
CA LEU A 76 -3.20 11.97 -0.90
C LEU A 76 -4.69 12.28 -0.76
N ARG A 77 -5.06 13.44 -0.21
CA ARG A 77 -6.47 13.84 -0.15
C ARG A 77 -7.06 14.06 -1.54
N GLU A 78 -6.30 14.61 -2.46
CA GLU A 78 -6.72 14.77 -3.85
C GLU A 78 -6.92 13.40 -4.51
N VAL A 79 -5.96 12.49 -4.32
CA VAL A 79 -6.04 11.11 -4.84
C VAL A 79 -7.28 10.39 -4.30
N PHE A 80 -7.52 10.43 -2.99
CA PHE A 80 -8.66 9.73 -2.38
C PHE A 80 -10.00 10.47 -2.49
N ALA A 81 -10.01 11.70 -3.03
CA ALA A 81 -11.26 12.42 -3.32
C ALA A 81 -11.93 11.92 -4.61
N ASP A 82 -11.19 11.25 -5.51
CA ASP A 82 -11.73 10.68 -6.74
C ASP A 82 -12.61 9.43 -6.42
N PRO A 83 -13.93 9.48 -6.68
CA PRO A 83 -14.83 8.36 -6.43
C PRO A 83 -14.48 7.09 -7.23
N ALA A 84 -13.69 7.21 -8.30
CA ALA A 84 -13.22 6.06 -9.06
C ALA A 84 -12.24 5.18 -8.26
N ASN A 85 -11.63 5.71 -7.20
CA ASN A 85 -10.61 5.02 -6.40
C ASN A 85 -11.17 4.14 -5.27
N GLY A 86 -12.51 4.07 -5.12
CA GLY A 86 -13.17 3.10 -4.23
C GLY A 86 -13.78 3.72 -2.96
N GLU A 87 -13.42 3.19 -1.79
CA GLU A 87 -14.00 3.58 -0.50
C GLU A 87 -13.50 4.95 -0.04
N ALA A 88 -14.35 5.68 0.69
CA ALA A 88 -14.00 6.98 1.25
C ALA A 88 -12.96 6.83 2.36
N VAL A 89 -11.74 7.32 2.12
CA VAL A 89 -10.66 7.34 3.11
C VAL A 89 -10.79 8.61 3.96
N SER A 90 -10.81 8.46 5.29
CA SER A 90 -10.93 9.60 6.20
C SER A 90 -9.64 10.44 6.24
N LEU A 91 -9.76 11.73 6.58
CA LEU A 91 -8.60 12.60 6.77
C LEU A 91 -7.64 12.09 7.86
N GLY A 92 -8.15 11.36 8.85
CA GLY A 92 -7.34 10.74 9.89
C GLY A 92 -6.43 9.65 9.32
N GLU A 93 -6.98 8.77 8.48
CA GLU A 93 -6.22 7.70 7.81
C GLU A 93 -5.18 8.25 6.84
N VAL A 94 -5.52 9.30 6.08
CA VAL A 94 -4.56 9.97 5.19
C VAL A 94 -3.38 10.54 5.97
N LYS A 95 -3.64 11.22 7.10
CA LYS A 95 -2.59 11.75 7.97
C LYS A 95 -1.73 10.63 8.56
N GLN A 96 -2.35 9.54 9.00
CA GLN A 96 -1.63 8.40 9.55
C GLN A 96 -0.70 7.76 8.50
N LEU A 97 -1.19 7.58 7.28
CA LEU A 97 -0.40 7.05 6.16
C LEU A 97 0.80 7.95 5.85
N ALA A 98 0.59 9.26 5.76
CA ALA A 98 1.66 10.22 5.47
C ALA A 98 2.73 10.26 6.58
N ALA A 99 2.33 10.15 7.85
CA ALA A 99 3.26 10.18 8.98
C ALA A 99 4.07 8.87 9.12
N ASP A 100 3.38 7.73 9.06
CA ASP A 100 3.97 6.42 9.35
C ASP A 100 4.67 5.81 8.13
N MET A 101 4.07 5.94 6.94
CA MET A 101 4.51 5.28 5.71
C MET A 101 4.58 6.25 4.51
N PRO A 102 5.35 7.34 4.59
CA PRO A 102 5.40 8.36 3.54
C PRO A 102 5.88 7.83 2.18
N ALA A 103 6.73 6.80 2.17
CA ALA A 103 7.15 6.16 0.93
C ALA A 103 5.98 5.48 0.19
N LEU A 104 5.09 4.82 0.94
CA LEU A 104 3.87 4.23 0.40
C LEU A 104 2.91 5.33 -0.07
N GLY A 105 2.73 6.39 0.71
CA GLY A 105 1.93 7.54 0.31
C GLY A 105 2.41 8.15 -1.01
N ARG A 106 3.72 8.41 -1.15
CA ARG A 106 4.30 8.93 -2.40
C ARG A 106 4.12 7.97 -3.58
N ALA A 107 4.25 6.67 -3.37
CA ALA A 107 4.02 5.67 -4.41
C ALA A 107 2.55 5.70 -4.89
N VAL A 108 1.59 5.81 -3.98
CA VAL A 108 0.17 5.96 -4.31
C VAL A 108 -0.07 7.23 -5.11
N VAL A 109 0.48 8.37 -4.67
CA VAL A 109 0.37 9.64 -5.39
C VAL A 109 0.98 9.53 -6.80
N ALA A 110 2.15 8.91 -6.94
CA ALA A 110 2.79 8.73 -8.25
C ALA A 110 1.96 7.88 -9.21
N LEU A 111 1.34 6.79 -8.71
CA LEU A 111 0.44 5.96 -9.51
C LEU A 111 -0.82 6.72 -9.93
N ALA A 112 -1.41 7.50 -9.03
CA ALA A 112 -2.60 8.30 -9.31
C ALA A 112 -2.31 9.47 -10.26
N ALA A 113 -1.10 10.03 -10.21
CA ALA A 113 -0.65 11.12 -11.07
C ALA A 113 -0.32 10.66 -12.51
N ASP A 114 -0.24 9.35 -12.79
CA ASP A 114 -0.07 8.85 -14.14
C ASP A 114 -1.28 9.28 -15.02
N PRO A 115 -1.08 10.14 -16.03
CA PRO A 115 -2.16 10.69 -16.85
C PRO A 115 -2.81 9.61 -17.71
N ASP A 116 -2.06 8.56 -18.04
CA ASP A 116 -2.51 7.46 -18.87
C ASP A 116 -3.04 6.29 -18.04
N ARG A 117 -3.18 6.41 -16.71
CA ARG A 117 -3.56 5.29 -15.82
C ARG A 117 -4.85 4.58 -16.25
N ALA A 118 -5.75 5.29 -16.92
CA ALA A 118 -6.98 4.74 -17.47
C ALA A 118 -6.75 3.61 -18.51
N ARG A 119 -5.56 3.54 -19.12
CA ARG A 119 -5.16 2.44 -20.04
C ARG A 119 -5.23 1.06 -19.39
N TRP A 120 -5.12 1.02 -18.06
CA TRP A 120 -5.15 -0.19 -17.25
C TRP A 120 -6.56 -0.66 -16.87
N ASN A 121 -7.59 0.16 -17.11
CA ASN A 121 -8.95 -0.15 -16.69
C ASN A 121 -9.45 -1.45 -17.35
N GLY A 122 -10.02 -2.35 -16.53
CA GLY A 122 -10.54 -3.64 -16.99
C GLY A 122 -9.47 -4.66 -17.39
N GLN A 123 -8.19 -4.35 -17.18
CA GLN A 123 -7.07 -5.26 -17.44
C GLN A 123 -6.62 -5.94 -16.14
N SER A 124 -6.18 -7.20 -16.25
CA SER A 124 -5.39 -7.85 -15.21
C SER A 124 -3.93 -7.64 -15.55
N LEU A 125 -3.15 -7.11 -14.60
CA LEU A 125 -1.75 -6.78 -14.83
C LEU A 125 -0.85 -7.66 -13.95
N SER A 126 0.30 -8.07 -14.50
CA SER A 126 1.36 -8.70 -13.72
C SER A 126 2.34 -7.65 -13.23
N SER A 127 2.96 -7.93 -12.07
CA SER A 127 4.04 -7.09 -11.54
C SER A 127 5.19 -6.92 -12.54
N GLY A 128 5.55 -7.97 -13.28
CA GLY A 128 6.57 -7.89 -14.33
C GLY A 128 6.18 -7.01 -15.52
N GLY A 129 4.91 -7.01 -15.93
CA GLY A 129 4.42 -6.09 -16.97
C GLY A 129 4.42 -4.63 -16.50
N LEU A 130 3.98 -4.40 -15.26
CA LEU A 130 4.02 -3.08 -14.64
C LEU A 130 5.45 -2.55 -14.46
N ALA A 131 6.40 -3.41 -14.08
CA ALA A 131 7.80 -3.04 -13.91
C ALA A 131 8.45 -2.53 -15.20
N GLN A 132 8.06 -3.06 -16.37
CA GLN A 132 8.55 -2.56 -17.66
C GLN A 132 8.06 -1.15 -17.96
N VAL A 133 6.84 -0.81 -17.55
CA VAL A 133 6.22 0.48 -17.84
C VAL A 133 6.60 1.54 -16.82
N TYR A 134 6.62 1.18 -15.54
CA TYR A 134 6.90 2.11 -14.44
C TYR A 134 8.38 2.10 -14.00
N GLY A 135 9.21 1.21 -14.54
CA GLY A 135 10.66 1.22 -14.34
C GLY A 135 11.12 0.84 -12.93
N PHE A 136 10.36 0.03 -12.19
CA PHE A 136 10.75 -0.44 -10.86
C PHE A 136 11.37 -1.85 -10.87
N THR A 137 12.11 -2.16 -9.82
CA THR A 137 12.81 -3.44 -9.58
C THR A 137 12.49 -3.96 -8.18
N ASP A 138 12.69 -5.26 -7.95
CA ASP A 138 12.60 -5.89 -6.63
C ASP A 138 13.72 -5.40 -5.70
N LEU A 139 13.62 -5.75 -4.40
CA LEU A 139 14.57 -5.32 -3.36
C LEU A 139 16.01 -5.78 -3.63
N ASP A 140 16.18 -6.86 -4.40
CA ASP A 140 17.47 -7.40 -4.83
C ASP A 140 17.97 -6.80 -6.16
N GLY A 141 17.25 -5.82 -6.71
CA GLY A 141 17.56 -5.17 -7.99
C GLY A 141 17.14 -5.99 -9.22
N SER A 142 16.58 -7.19 -9.03
CA SER A 142 16.05 -7.96 -10.14
C SER A 142 14.74 -7.36 -10.66
N ARG A 143 14.38 -7.68 -11.90
CA ARG A 143 13.07 -7.31 -12.43
C ARG A 143 12.07 -8.42 -12.10
N PRO A 144 10.88 -8.09 -11.56
CA PRO A 144 9.90 -9.10 -11.24
C PRO A 144 9.49 -9.87 -12.50
N LEU A 145 9.48 -11.20 -12.41
CA LEU A 145 9.04 -12.07 -13.50
C LEU A 145 7.52 -11.99 -13.64
N GLY A 146 7.05 -11.50 -14.78
CA GLY A 146 5.62 -11.47 -15.10
C GLY A 146 5.17 -12.77 -15.74
N LEU A 147 4.32 -13.54 -15.06
CA LEU A 147 3.55 -14.60 -15.73
C LEU A 147 2.53 -13.97 -16.69
N PRO A 148 2.20 -14.62 -17.82
CA PRO A 148 1.15 -14.15 -18.71
C PRO A 148 -0.19 -14.06 -17.95
N VAL A 149 -0.76 -12.86 -17.83
CA VAL A 149 -2.08 -12.66 -17.26
C VAL A 149 -3.12 -13.00 -18.33
N HIS A 150 -3.76 -14.17 -18.22
CA HIS A 150 -4.79 -14.57 -19.18
C HIS A 150 -6.05 -13.72 -19.00
N HIS A 151 -6.39 -12.92 -20.02
CA HIS A 151 -7.60 -12.14 -20.08
C HIS A 151 -8.86 -13.02 -20.20
N ARG A 152 -9.60 -13.24 -19.11
CA ARG A 152 -11.04 -13.55 -19.22
C ARG A 152 -11.79 -12.24 -19.40
N GLY A 153 -11.77 -11.70 -20.62
CA GLY A 153 -12.64 -10.58 -20.97
C GLY A 153 -14.10 -10.96 -20.72
N ARG A 154 -14.84 -10.13 -19.99
CA ARG A 154 -16.31 -10.15 -19.98
C ARG A 154 -16.79 -9.82 -21.41
N ARG A 155 -16.82 -10.82 -22.31
CA ARG A 155 -17.61 -10.71 -23.54
C ARG A 155 -19.07 -10.55 -23.11
N GLY A 156 -19.69 -9.49 -23.60
CA GLY A 156 -21.05 -9.12 -23.29
C GLY A 156 -22.08 -10.21 -23.55
N ARG A 157 -23.28 -9.96 -23.03
CA ARG A 157 -24.52 -10.70 -23.33
C ARG A 157 -24.51 -11.21 -24.78
N LYS A 158 -24.27 -12.51 -24.96
CA LYS A 158 -24.72 -13.24 -26.15
C LYS A 158 -25.66 -14.32 -25.67
N GLU A 159 -26.94 -13.99 -25.83
CA GLU A 159 -27.94 -14.85 -26.43
C GLU A 159 -28.05 -16.26 -25.84
N SER A 160 -29.15 -16.45 -25.11
CA SER A 160 -29.66 -17.69 -24.56
C SER A 160 -29.83 -18.79 -25.61
N ARG A 161 -28.73 -19.42 -26.06
CA ARG A 161 -28.81 -20.76 -26.65
C ARG A 161 -29.05 -21.75 -25.52
N ARG A 162 -30.32 -22.07 -25.32
CA ARG A 162 -30.79 -23.20 -24.51
C ARG A 162 -29.93 -24.43 -24.86
N LEU A 163 -29.05 -24.84 -23.95
CA LEU A 163 -28.55 -26.21 -23.93
C LEU A 163 -29.77 -27.11 -23.67
N ARG A 164 -30.33 -27.72 -24.72
CA ARG A 164 -31.18 -28.89 -24.56
C ARG A 164 -30.26 -30.04 -24.14
N LEU A 165 -30.25 -30.35 -22.85
CA LEU A 165 -29.76 -31.63 -22.36
C LEU A 165 -30.68 -32.73 -22.91
N PRO A 166 -30.14 -33.83 -23.49
CA PRO A 166 -30.98 -34.95 -23.88
C PRO A 166 -31.42 -35.69 -22.60
N LEU A 167 -32.71 -35.64 -22.29
CA LEU A 167 -33.32 -36.52 -21.29
C LEU A 167 -33.25 -37.95 -21.85
N ARG A 168 -32.40 -38.78 -21.24
CA ARG A 168 -32.44 -40.23 -21.44
C ARG A 168 -33.75 -40.75 -20.85
N CYS A 169 -34.71 -41.09 -21.70
CA CYS A 169 -35.82 -41.96 -21.32
C CYS A 169 -35.26 -43.38 -21.10
N LYS A 170 -35.42 -43.92 -19.89
CA LYS A 170 -35.27 -45.36 -19.64
C LYS A 170 -36.44 -46.08 -20.31
N GLU A 171 -36.11 -47.13 -21.03
CA GLU A 171 -37.04 -48.06 -21.68
C GLU A 171 -37.99 -48.68 -20.65
N GLY A 172 -39.27 -48.80 -21.03
CA GLY A 172 -40.27 -49.52 -20.25
C GLY A 172 -41.71 -49.18 -20.65
N HIS A 173 -42.19 -49.85 -21.69
CA HIS A 173 -43.60 -50.15 -21.99
C HIS A 173 -44.59 -49.05 -22.45
N LEU A 174 -45.00 -49.23 -23.72
CA LEU A 174 -46.37 -49.21 -24.29
C LEU A 174 -47.18 -47.91 -24.42
N LEU A 175 -47.31 -47.50 -25.69
CA LEU A 175 -48.53 -47.14 -26.43
C LEU A 175 -49.31 -45.85 -26.11
N ASN A 176 -49.45 -45.05 -27.18
CA ASN A 176 -50.58 -44.21 -27.58
C ASN A 176 -50.92 -42.96 -26.75
N ALA A 177 -50.60 -41.77 -27.31
CA ALA A 177 -51.58 -40.94 -28.01
C ALA A 177 -50.99 -39.56 -28.35
N CYS A 178 -51.01 -39.21 -29.63
CA CYS A 178 -51.05 -37.81 -30.06
C CYS A 178 -52.42 -37.23 -29.71
N GLY A 179 -52.42 -36.00 -29.18
CA GLY A 179 -53.58 -35.14 -28.91
C GLY A 179 -53.10 -33.82 -28.36
#